data_AF-A0A0A6P4W5-F1
#
_entry.id   AF-A0A0A6P4W5-F1
#
_cell.length_a   1.000
_cell.length_b   1.000
_cell.length_c   1.000
_cell.angle_alpha   90.00
_cell.angle_beta   90.00
_cell.angle_gamma   90.00
#
_symmetry.space_group_name_H-M   'P 1'
#
loop_
_entity.id
_entity.type
_entity.pdbx_description
1 polymer ?
#
loop_
_entity_poly.entity_id
_entity_poly.type
_entity_poly.pdbx_seq_one_letter_code
_entity_poly.pdbx_strand_id
1 'polypeptide(L)'
;MRQHLKSVRNLYNNGEYSGYFQFRVGNLPLFSDEALSLWLNGIEYHQEYEKRTRVQEIEKTISDKSTRAIFIVQLSEKAKAIFLLSDLVQLLMTDKDS
;
A
#
# COMPACT_ATOMS: atom_id res chain seq x y z
N MET A 1 12.35 19.96 -7.28
CA MET A 1 12.23 18.60 -7.87
C MET A 1 12.52 17.43 -6.91
N ARG A 2 13.74 17.33 -6.34
CA ARG A 2 14.15 16.19 -5.48
C ARG A 2 13.24 15.90 -4.28
N GLN A 3 12.69 16.92 -3.63
CA GLN A 3 11.75 16.76 -2.51
C GLN A 3 10.42 16.12 -2.95
N HIS A 4 9.85 16.54 -4.09
CA HIS A 4 8.61 15.93 -4.59
C HIS A 4 8.79 14.46 -4.96
N LEU A 5 9.93 14.09 -5.59
CA LEU A 5 10.25 12.68 -5.84
C LEU A 5 10.38 11.87 -4.55
N LYS A 6 10.99 12.44 -3.50
CA LYS A 6 11.02 11.80 -2.17
C LYS A 6 9.62 11.63 -1.59
N SER A 7 8.75 12.63 -1.73
CA SER A 7 7.38 12.59 -1.24
C SER A 7 6.55 11.51 -1.96
N VAL A 8 6.62 11.46 -3.29
CA VAL A 8 5.92 10.44 -4.09
C VAL A 8 6.42 9.03 -3.75
N ARG A 9 7.74 8.87 -3.61
CA ARG A 9 8.33 7.59 -3.18
C ARG A 9 7.85 7.19 -1.78
N ASN A 10 7.79 8.14 -0.85
CA ASN A 10 7.31 7.86 0.50
C ASN A 10 5.84 7.44 0.49
N LEU A 11 4.99 8.14 -0.27
CA LEU A 11 3.59 7.79 -0.46
C LEU A 11 3.43 6.38 -1.05
N TYR A 12 4.22 6.03 -2.07
CA TYR A 12 4.17 4.70 -2.68
C TYR A 12 4.60 3.58 -1.71
N ASN A 13 5.67 3.81 -0.94
CA ASN A 13 6.22 2.79 -0.05
C ASN A 13 5.39 2.61 1.22
N ASN A 14 4.95 3.72 1.81
CA ASN A 14 4.42 3.74 3.16
C ASN A 14 2.93 4.13 3.22
N GLY A 15 2.37 4.74 2.17
CA GLY A 15 1.05 5.38 2.27
C GLY A 15 1.07 6.63 3.16
N GLU A 16 -0.01 7.40 3.13
CA GLU A 16 -0.25 8.53 4.05
C GLU A 16 -0.64 8.00 5.43
N TYR A 17 -1.40 6.90 5.46
CA TYR A 17 -1.99 6.36 6.67
C TYR A 17 -1.02 5.66 7.63
N SER A 18 0.12 5.14 7.17
CA SER A 18 1.10 4.50 8.05
C SER A 18 1.70 5.43 9.11
N GLY A 19 1.72 6.74 8.85
CA GLY A 19 2.15 7.75 9.82
C GLY A 19 1.14 7.99 10.94
N TYR A 20 -0.14 7.67 10.71
CA TYR A 20 -1.23 7.94 11.65
C TYR A 20 -1.74 6.67 12.34
N PHE A 21 -1.69 5.53 11.65
CA PHE A 21 -2.24 4.27 12.12
C PHE A 21 -1.15 3.24 12.39
N GLN A 22 -1.01 2.85 13.66
CA GLN A 22 0.00 1.89 14.12
C GLN A 22 -0.60 0.52 14.47
N PHE A 23 -1.71 0.14 13.82
CA PHE A 23 -2.38 -1.13 14.09
C PHE A 23 -1.49 -2.32 13.78
N ARG A 24 -1.52 -3.33 14.65
CA ARG A 24 -0.74 -4.56 14.55
C ARG A 24 -1.61 -5.77 14.85
N VAL A 25 -1.33 -6.88 14.17
CA VAL A 25 -1.82 -8.21 14.54
C VAL A 25 -0.61 -9.08 14.86
N GLY A 26 -0.48 -9.49 16.12
CA GLY A 26 0.78 -10.03 16.63
C GLY A 26 1.92 -9.03 16.44
N ASN A 27 2.98 -9.44 15.73
CA ASN A 27 4.12 -8.59 15.41
C ASN A 27 4.00 -7.86 14.05
N LEU A 28 2.97 -8.14 13.25
CA LEU A 28 2.82 -7.61 11.91
C LEU A 28 2.10 -6.24 11.93
N PRO A 29 2.73 -5.13 11.49
CA PRO A 29 2.06 -3.86 11.29
C PRO A 29 1.13 -3.93 10.07
N LEU A 30 -0.15 -3.59 10.24
CA LEU A 30 -1.15 -3.73 9.16
C LEU A 30 -0.98 -2.70 8.04
N PHE A 31 -0.47 -1.51 8.35
CA PHE A 31 -0.13 -0.47 7.38
C PHE A 31 1.35 -0.61 7.00
N SER A 32 1.68 -1.70 6.33
CA SER A 32 3.04 -1.99 5.86
C SER A 32 3.02 -2.74 4.54
N ASP A 33 4.09 -2.57 3.75
CA ASP A 33 4.27 -3.27 2.48
C ASP A 33 4.33 -4.80 2.67
N GLU A 34 4.86 -5.26 3.80
CA GLU A 34 4.87 -6.67 4.19
C GLU A 34 3.45 -7.22 4.37
N ALA A 35 2.59 -6.51 5.11
CA ALA A 35 1.21 -6.93 5.33
C ALA A 35 0.38 -6.91 4.04
N LEU A 36 0.58 -5.88 3.20
CA LEU A 36 -0.08 -5.81 1.91
C LEU A 36 0.35 -6.93 0.97
N SER A 37 1.66 -7.22 0.89
CA SER A 37 2.20 -8.33 0.10
C SER A 37 1.68 -9.68 0.60
N LEU A 38 1.58 -9.87 1.92
CA LEU A 38 1.00 -11.06 2.52
C LEU A 38 -0.46 -11.24 2.08
N TRP A 39 -1.27 -10.17 2.15
CA TRP A 39 -2.68 -10.20 1.76
C TRP A 39 -2.87 -10.49 0.26
N LEU A 40 -2.14 -9.76 -0.59
CA LEU A 40 -2.19 -9.96 -2.05
C LEU A 40 -1.80 -11.38 -2.44
N ASN A 41 -0.73 -11.92 -1.86
CA ASN A 41 -0.28 -13.28 -2.18
C ASN A 41 -1.18 -14.37 -1.59
N GLY A 42 -1.76 -14.13 -0.40
CA GLY A 42 -2.62 -15.09 0.28
C GLY A 42 -4.04 -15.16 -0.29
N ILE A 43 -4.55 -14.06 -0.87
CA ILE A 43 -5.94 -13.96 -1.33
C ILE A 43 -6.04 -13.78 -2.85
N GLU A 44 -5.25 -12.88 -3.44
CA GLU A 44 -5.49 -12.39 -4.80
C GLU A 44 -4.61 -13.07 -5.88
N TYR A 45 -3.34 -13.37 -5.59
CA TYR A 45 -2.39 -13.84 -6.63
C TYR A 45 -2.11 -15.34 -6.60
N HIS A 46 -1.44 -15.83 -5.55
CA HIS A 46 -0.88 -17.19 -5.52
C HIS A 46 -1.66 -18.14 -4.60
N GLN A 47 -2.54 -17.60 -3.75
CA GLN A 47 -3.33 -18.33 -2.74
C GLN A 47 -2.49 -19.35 -1.96
N GLU A 48 -1.24 -18.99 -1.68
CA GLU A 48 -0.32 -19.87 -0.96
C GLU A 48 -0.90 -20.21 0.41
N TYR A 49 -1.00 -21.51 0.71
CA TYR A 49 -1.70 -22.02 1.89
C TYR A 49 -1.22 -21.37 3.20
N GLU A 50 0.09 -21.19 3.36
CA GLU A 50 0.67 -20.55 4.54
C GLU A 50 0.27 -19.07 4.64
N LYS A 51 0.36 -18.32 3.54
CA LYS A 51 0.00 -16.89 3.50
C LYS A 51 -1.49 -16.69 3.72
N ARG A 52 -2.33 -17.54 3.13
CA ARG A 52 -3.78 -17.55 3.34
C ARG A 52 -4.14 -17.80 4.80
N THR A 53 -3.44 -18.72 5.47
CA THR A 53 -3.66 -19.00 6.89
C THR A 53 -3.35 -17.77 7.75
N ARG A 54 -2.23 -17.09 7.48
CA ARG A 54 -1.90 -15.84 8.18
C ARG A 54 -2.91 -14.72 7.91
N VAL A 55 -3.42 -14.60 6.68
CA VAL A 55 -4.48 -13.62 6.37
C VAL A 55 -5.76 -13.93 7.15
N GLN A 56 -6.14 -15.20 7.26
CA GLN A 56 -7.31 -15.61 8.05
C GLN A 56 -7.16 -15.27 9.54
N GLU A 57 -5.94 -15.29 10.09
CA GLU A 57 -5.67 -14.83 11.46
C GLU A 57 -5.92 -13.32 11.62
N ILE A 58 -5.53 -12.52 10.62
CA ILE A 58 -5.81 -11.08 10.58
C ILE A 58 -7.32 -10.85 10.50
N GLU A 59 -8.02 -11.53 9.59
CA GLU A 59 -9.48 -11.46 9.42
C GLU A 59 -10.24 -11.88 10.69
N LYS A 60 -9.76 -12.90 11.41
CA LYS A 60 -10.34 -13.29 12.71
C LYS A 60 -10.15 -12.23 13.79
N THR A 61 -9.06 -11.47 13.73
CA THR A 61 -8.72 -10.47 14.76
C THR A 61 -9.50 -9.17 14.58
N ILE A 62 -9.67 -8.68 13.35
CA ILE A 62 -10.26 -7.36 13.08
C ILE A 62 -11.48 -7.38 12.14
N SER A 63 -11.97 -8.57 11.78
CA SER A 63 -13.00 -8.87 10.77
C SER A 63 -12.53 -8.76 9.32
N ASP A 64 -13.04 -9.66 8.47
CA ASP A 64 -12.81 -9.68 7.01
C ASP A 64 -13.06 -8.32 6.34
N LYS A 65 -14.20 -7.69 6.66
CA LYS A 65 -14.58 -6.39 6.07
C LYS A 65 -13.54 -5.30 6.39
N SER A 66 -13.08 -5.23 7.64
CA SER A 66 -12.08 -4.23 8.05
C SER A 66 -10.72 -4.54 7.45
N THR A 67 -10.31 -5.82 7.45
CA THR A 67 -9.07 -6.28 6.82
C THR A 67 -9.02 -5.86 5.36
N ARG A 68 -10.08 -6.14 4.60
CA ARG A 68 -10.19 -5.78 3.19
C ARG A 68 -10.16 -4.26 3.00
N ALA A 69 -10.85 -3.49 3.83
CA ALA A 69 -10.83 -2.03 3.76
C ALA A 69 -9.41 -1.46 3.96
N ILE A 70 -8.65 -1.98 4.94
CA ILE A 70 -7.27 -1.56 5.21
C ILE A 70 -6.37 -1.80 4.00
N PHE A 71 -6.45 -2.98 3.37
CA PHE A 71 -5.60 -3.30 2.23
C PHE A 71 -6.00 -2.57 0.95
N ILE A 72 -7.31 -2.37 0.71
CA ILE A 72 -7.81 -1.54 -0.40
C ILE A 72 -7.32 -0.10 -0.26
N VAL A 73 -7.35 0.46 0.96
CA VAL A 73 -6.83 1.81 1.21
C VAL A 73 -5.35 1.89 0.83
N GLN A 74 -4.53 0.95 1.29
CA GLN A 74 -3.10 0.91 0.94
C GLN A 74 -2.85 0.79 -0.57
N LEU A 75 -3.66 -0.01 -1.28
CA LEU A 75 -3.59 -0.11 -2.74
C LEU A 75 -3.95 1.22 -3.43
N SER A 76 -4.99 1.89 -2.95
CA SER A 76 -5.42 3.18 -3.51
C SER A 76 -4.35 4.26 -3.33
N GLU A 77 -3.61 4.25 -2.23
CA GLU A 77 -2.48 5.15 -1.99
C GLU A 77 -1.31 4.87 -2.94
N LYS A 78 -1.00 3.59 -3.20
CA LYS A 78 -0.01 3.21 -4.21
C LYS A 78 -0.42 3.68 -5.61
N ALA A 79 -1.69 3.49 -5.98
CA ALA A 79 -2.22 3.99 -7.24
C ALA A 79 -2.12 5.53 -7.34
N LYS A 80 -2.50 6.25 -6.28
CA LYS A 80 -2.36 7.70 -6.19
C LYS A 80 -0.92 8.14 -6.39
N ALA A 81 0.06 7.45 -5.79
CA ALA A 81 1.48 7.76 -5.98
C ALA A 81 1.94 7.56 -7.44
N ILE A 82 1.45 6.51 -8.11
CA ILE A 82 1.75 6.25 -9.53
C ILE A 82 1.20 7.39 -10.40
N PHE A 83 -0.04 7.81 -10.18
CA PHE A 83 -0.63 8.92 -10.93
C PHE A 83 0.13 10.24 -10.68
N LEU A 84 0.48 10.55 -9.44
CA LEU A 84 1.32 11.72 -9.12
C LEU A 84 2.69 11.67 -9.79
N LEU A 85 3.30 10.49 -9.91
CA LEU A 85 4.55 10.32 -10.66
C LEU A 85 4.34 10.56 -12.15
N SER A 86 3.25 10.05 -12.72
CA SER A 86 2.88 10.25 -14.12
C SER A 86 2.69 11.73 -14.44
N ASP A 87 1.92 12.45 -13.61
CA ASP A 87 1.69 13.88 -13.75
C ASP A 87 3.01 14.67 -13.72
N LEU A 88 3.92 14.26 -12.84
CA LEU A 88 5.23 14.88 -12.76
C LEU A 88 6.07 14.64 -14.02
N VAL A 89 6.05 13.43 -14.57
CA VAL A 89 6.73 13.13 -15.83
C VAL A 89 6.15 13.94 -16.97
N GLN A 90 4.82 14.06 -17.06
CA GLN A 90 4.16 14.88 -18.08
C GLN A 90 4.57 16.35 -17.98
N LEU A 91 4.59 16.91 -16.77
CA LEU A 91 5.04 18.29 -16.53
C LEU A 91 6.46 18.52 -17.07
N LEU A 92 7.38 17.59 -16.80
CA LEU A 92 8.77 17.68 -17.28
C LEU A 92 8.89 17.53 -18.80
N MET A 93 7.99 16.78 -19.43
CA MET A 93 7.95 16.65 -20.89
C MET A 93 7.43 17.95 -21.52
N THR A 94 6.37 18.54 -20.99
CA THR A 94 5.81 19.80 -21.50
C THR A 94 6.77 20.99 -21.33
N ASP A 95 7.48 21.08 -20.21
CA ASP A 95 8.49 22.13 -19.96
C ASP A 95 9.70 22.04 -20.90
N LYS A 96 10.00 20.84 -21.43
CA LYS A 96 11.11 20.62 -22.37
C LYS A 96 10.77 21.02 -23.81
N ASP A 97 9.48 21.02 -24.15
CA ASP A 97 8.97 21.38 -25.49
C ASP A 97 8.58 22.87 -25.59
N SER A 98 8.76 23.64 -24.50
CA SER A 98 8.52 25.09 -24.39
C SER A 98 9.80 25.89 -24.55
#